data_AF-A0AAD5Y4Q6-F1
#
_entry.id   AF-A0AAD5Y4Q6-F1
#
_cell.length_a   1.000
_cell.length_b   1.000
_cell.length_c   1.000
_cell.angle_alpha   90.00
_cell.angle_beta   90.00
_cell.angle_gamma   90.00
#
_symmetry.space_group_name_H-M   'P 1'
#
loop_
_entity.id
_entity.type
_entity.pdbx_description
1 polymer ?
#
loop_
_entity_poly.entity_id
_entity_poly.type
_entity_poly.pdbx_seq_one_letter_code
_entity_poly.pdbx_strand_id
1 'polypeptide(L)'
;MNLKESHFHIASTNPNRPLLCPSPIKISETLELRRAAINDKDQVVALNAQVHGNSVTFGRMTENYFTTLNESPNPAFDYNCMTVVVDTSKGRIVSSCCSVPQIMIYGEENKREKISGSGTDFPVGDCCPRVPLIVTRPEAIGTLEEYRGQGLVNAHLDAHNKWATELGAVMQIISGIPGYYHRFGYENSLPTEITHVGYMHNVDSIAIDKQFNFRLATTADVDFIDRLARVAAIKRLSLWTDRDRIGWKNIIGGRIQGSCGARPVFLIERDSTKIGFVVMSATDDSCVLQFELDEPRNTNYASWTDVTLALIKWLPTFHLEHFLPILKEQNPQKYERDRKDRASTLVSNGWSFKFELGYSHPCLSAVGQSMLPKKSYQNKTWKAFWYTRIEDCTAFLRAIKPVLNYRLQSSTFEAITRKLYITSGFHSKKNVLIDIVNGKIKDISTVTDIQNPISIQNELFTQIVLGTKSFSETVQDRGDVFSLSEINAEIIDVLFPKMVNDQVHGMD
;
A
#
# COMPACT_ATOMS: atom_id res chain seq x y z
N MET A 1 -3.86 -18.45 10.32
CA MET A 1 -3.56 -18.61 8.89
C MET A 1 -2.13 -18.15 8.68
N ASN A 2 -1.29 -18.97 8.08
CA ASN A 2 0.05 -18.53 7.67
C ASN A 2 -0.04 -17.66 6.39
N LEU A 3 1.04 -16.96 6.03
CA LEU A 3 1.03 -16.03 4.90
C LEU A 3 0.63 -16.69 3.57
N LYS A 4 1.10 -17.91 3.30
CA LYS A 4 0.81 -18.63 2.05
C LYS A 4 -0.67 -18.99 1.97
N GLU A 5 -1.25 -19.45 3.07
CA GLU A 5 -2.69 -19.69 3.18
C GLU A 5 -3.50 -18.39 2.99
N SER A 6 -3.02 -17.26 3.50
CA SER A 6 -3.69 -15.96 3.32
C SER A 6 -3.72 -15.50 1.87
N HIS A 7 -2.61 -15.64 1.14
CA HIS A 7 -2.59 -15.35 -0.30
C HIS A 7 -3.50 -16.31 -1.08
N PHE A 8 -3.48 -17.59 -0.76
CA PHE A 8 -4.39 -18.55 -1.39
C PHE A 8 -5.87 -18.23 -1.09
N HIS A 9 -6.19 -17.84 0.14
CA HIS A 9 -7.55 -17.52 0.57
C HIS A 9 -8.15 -16.39 -0.27
N ILE A 10 -7.39 -15.33 -0.55
CA ILE A 10 -7.86 -14.19 -1.36
C ILE A 10 -7.75 -14.40 -2.87
N ALA A 11 -7.14 -15.49 -3.32
CA ALA A 11 -6.91 -15.73 -4.74
C ALA A 11 -8.24 -15.88 -5.51
N SER A 12 -8.33 -15.34 -6.74
CA SER A 12 -9.48 -15.53 -7.63
C SER A 12 -9.66 -16.99 -8.06
N THR A 13 -8.60 -17.79 -7.99
CA THR A 13 -8.62 -19.23 -8.26
C THR A 13 -9.15 -20.06 -7.09
N ASN A 14 -9.32 -19.49 -5.90
CA ASN A 14 -9.88 -20.19 -4.76
C ASN A 14 -11.41 -20.36 -4.95
N PRO A 15 -11.92 -21.60 -5.07
CA PRO A 15 -13.35 -21.84 -5.31
C PRO A 15 -14.24 -21.44 -4.12
N ASN A 16 -13.65 -21.32 -2.92
CA ASN A 16 -14.38 -20.92 -1.71
C ASN A 16 -14.33 -19.40 -1.48
N ARG A 17 -13.68 -18.63 -2.37
CA ARG A 17 -13.64 -17.18 -2.26
C ARG A 17 -15.06 -16.61 -2.47
N PRO A 18 -15.58 -15.77 -1.56
CA PRO A 18 -16.88 -15.15 -1.72
C PRO A 18 -16.89 -14.24 -2.96
N LEU A 19 -18.00 -14.30 -3.70
CA LEU A 19 -18.19 -13.53 -4.92
C LEU A 19 -18.60 -12.09 -4.58
N LEU A 20 -17.95 -11.12 -5.20
CA LEU A 20 -18.39 -9.72 -5.16
C LEU A 20 -19.73 -9.59 -5.90
N CYS A 21 -20.74 -9.00 -5.25
CA CYS A 21 -22.07 -8.75 -5.83
C CYS A 21 -22.62 -9.99 -6.58
N PRO A 22 -22.93 -11.10 -5.87
CA PRO A 22 -23.27 -12.38 -6.49
C PRO A 22 -24.57 -12.35 -7.29
N SER A 23 -25.47 -11.41 -6.99
CA SER A 23 -26.72 -11.16 -7.71
C SER A 23 -26.85 -9.67 -7.99
N PRO A 24 -27.43 -9.28 -9.15
CA PRO A 24 -27.73 -7.87 -9.44
C PRO A 24 -28.64 -7.23 -8.39
N ILE A 25 -28.42 -5.94 -8.14
CA ILE A 25 -29.16 -5.12 -7.18
C ILE A 25 -29.82 -3.97 -7.95
N LYS A 26 -31.16 -3.94 -7.94
CA LYS A 26 -31.94 -2.83 -8.53
C LYS A 26 -31.73 -1.57 -7.69
N ILE A 27 -31.21 -0.50 -8.31
CA ILE A 27 -31.06 0.83 -7.68
C ILE A 27 -32.30 1.68 -7.96
N SER A 28 -32.80 1.63 -9.20
CA SER A 28 -34.01 2.34 -9.64
C SER A 28 -34.69 1.55 -10.78
N GLU A 29 -35.74 2.10 -11.40
CA GLU A 29 -36.39 1.47 -12.56
C GLU A 29 -35.44 1.24 -13.74
N THR A 30 -34.41 2.08 -13.89
CA THR A 30 -33.47 2.00 -15.02
C THR A 30 -32.03 1.71 -14.61
N LEU A 31 -31.70 1.74 -13.31
CA LEU A 31 -30.34 1.53 -12.83
C LEU A 31 -30.20 0.22 -12.05
N GLU A 32 -29.22 -0.58 -12.43
CA GLU A 32 -28.88 -1.85 -11.79
C GLU A 32 -27.39 -1.92 -11.48
N LEU A 33 -27.04 -2.25 -10.23
CA LEU A 33 -25.68 -2.61 -9.83
C LEU A 33 -25.47 -4.11 -10.05
N ARG A 34 -24.37 -4.49 -10.68
CA ARG A 34 -23.95 -5.90 -10.81
C ARG A 34 -22.44 -6.03 -10.81
N ARG A 35 -21.94 -7.25 -10.64
CA ARG A 35 -20.55 -7.57 -10.94
C ARG A 35 -20.27 -7.37 -12.45
N ALA A 36 -19.06 -6.91 -12.77
CA ALA A 36 -18.63 -6.79 -14.16
C ALA A 36 -18.49 -8.17 -14.83
N ALA A 37 -18.73 -8.22 -16.14
CA ALA A 37 -18.53 -9.35 -17.00
C ALA A 37 -17.39 -9.06 -17.99
N ILE A 38 -16.81 -10.11 -18.58
CA ILE A 38 -15.69 -9.94 -19.54
C ILE A 38 -16.05 -9.02 -20.71
N ASN A 39 -17.30 -9.08 -21.19
CA ASN A 39 -17.81 -8.25 -22.30
C ASN A 39 -18.01 -6.77 -21.91
N ASP A 40 -17.88 -6.42 -20.63
CA ASP A 40 -17.94 -5.02 -20.18
C ASP A 40 -16.61 -4.28 -20.40
N LYS A 41 -15.53 -4.99 -20.77
CA LYS A 41 -14.16 -4.47 -20.89
C LYS A 41 -14.12 -3.08 -21.52
N ASP A 42 -14.62 -2.93 -22.74
CA ASP A 42 -14.47 -1.69 -23.50
C ASP A 42 -15.24 -0.53 -22.86
N GLN A 43 -16.44 -0.79 -22.32
CA GLN A 43 -17.24 0.23 -21.64
C GLN A 43 -16.61 0.66 -20.31
N VAL A 44 -16.08 -0.28 -19.51
CA VAL A 44 -15.45 0.04 -18.21
C VAL A 44 -14.12 0.75 -18.42
N VAL A 45 -13.32 0.33 -19.41
CA VAL A 45 -12.06 1.00 -19.79
C VAL A 45 -12.34 2.44 -20.24
N ALA A 46 -13.32 2.64 -21.13
CA ALA A 46 -13.69 3.97 -21.60
C ALA A 46 -14.23 4.86 -20.47
N LEU A 47 -15.10 4.31 -19.61
CA LEU A 47 -15.62 5.01 -18.44
C LEU A 47 -14.49 5.47 -17.53
N ASN A 48 -13.60 4.56 -17.13
CA ASN A 48 -12.52 4.87 -16.19
C ASN A 48 -11.50 5.83 -16.79
N ALA A 49 -11.20 5.74 -18.09
CA ALA A 49 -10.40 6.75 -18.77
C ALA A 49 -11.06 8.13 -18.66
N GLN A 50 -12.35 8.24 -18.95
CA GLN A 50 -13.08 9.51 -18.92
C GLN A 50 -13.15 10.12 -17.51
N VAL A 51 -13.65 9.37 -16.53
CA VAL A 51 -13.96 9.89 -15.18
C VAL A 51 -12.70 10.18 -14.36
N HIS A 52 -11.56 9.57 -14.69
CA HIS A 52 -10.26 9.83 -14.07
C HIS A 52 -9.39 10.78 -14.91
N GLY A 53 -10.00 11.84 -15.45
CA GLY A 53 -9.30 12.95 -16.09
C GLY A 53 -8.98 12.75 -17.57
N ASN A 54 -9.81 12.01 -18.30
CA ASN A 54 -9.55 11.61 -19.70
C ASN A 54 -8.17 10.93 -19.85
N SER A 55 -7.84 10.07 -18.89
CA SER A 55 -6.53 9.45 -18.75
C SER A 55 -6.45 8.12 -19.49
N VAL A 56 -5.72 8.12 -20.61
CA VAL A 56 -5.40 6.89 -21.36
C VAL A 56 -4.63 5.90 -20.49
N THR A 57 -3.75 6.38 -19.61
CA THR A 57 -2.96 5.51 -18.72
C THR A 57 -3.83 4.78 -17.69
N PHE A 58 -4.89 5.45 -17.22
CA PHE A 58 -5.87 4.88 -16.29
C PHE A 58 -6.82 3.90 -16.98
N GLY A 59 -7.23 4.20 -18.22
CA GLY A 59 -7.94 3.24 -19.08
C GLY A 59 -7.12 1.96 -19.28
N ARG A 60 -5.84 2.07 -19.62
CA ARG A 60 -4.91 0.94 -19.76
C ARG A 60 -4.71 0.16 -18.46
N MET A 61 -4.69 0.84 -17.31
CA MET A 61 -4.71 0.15 -16.00
C MET A 61 -5.97 -0.67 -15.82
N THR A 62 -7.13 -0.10 -16.14
CA THR A 62 -8.40 -0.83 -16.08
C THR A 62 -8.35 -2.04 -17.01
N GLU A 63 -7.78 -1.90 -18.20
CA GLU A 63 -7.66 -2.97 -19.19
C GLU A 63 -6.76 -4.15 -18.73
N ASN A 64 -5.73 -3.88 -17.90
CA ASN A 64 -4.92 -4.95 -17.31
C ASN A 64 -5.77 -5.96 -16.52
N TYR A 65 -6.86 -5.51 -15.91
CA TYR A 65 -7.72 -6.34 -15.09
C TYR A 65 -8.66 -7.24 -15.91
N PHE A 66 -8.81 -6.97 -17.20
CA PHE A 66 -9.53 -7.80 -18.16
C PHE A 66 -8.61 -8.68 -19.00
N THR A 67 -7.28 -8.48 -18.93
CA THR A 67 -6.33 -9.08 -19.87
C THR A 67 -5.26 -9.89 -19.14
N THR A 68 -5.07 -11.15 -19.54
CA THR A 68 -3.94 -11.97 -19.09
C THR A 68 -2.82 -11.91 -20.12
N LEU A 69 -1.89 -10.95 -19.98
CA LEU A 69 -0.89 -10.69 -21.02
C LEU A 69 0.15 -11.82 -21.22
N ASN A 70 0.27 -12.79 -20.31
CA ASN A 70 1.28 -13.88 -20.40
C ASN A 70 0.90 -15.15 -19.61
N GLU A 71 -0.35 -15.63 -19.77
CA GLU A 71 -0.90 -16.84 -19.08
C GLU A 71 -0.84 -16.82 -17.53
N SER A 72 -0.37 -15.73 -16.94
CA SER A 72 -0.23 -15.54 -15.51
C SER A 72 -1.33 -14.58 -15.05
N PRO A 73 -2.53 -15.08 -14.67
CA PRO A 73 -3.58 -14.22 -14.16
C PRO A 73 -3.07 -13.47 -12.93
N ASN A 74 -3.55 -12.23 -12.72
CA ASN A 74 -3.36 -11.59 -11.43
C ASN A 74 -4.06 -12.50 -10.38
N PRO A 75 -3.30 -13.00 -9.38
CA PRO A 75 -3.75 -14.11 -8.54
C PRO A 75 -4.95 -13.75 -7.68
N ALA A 76 -5.11 -12.46 -7.32
CA ALA A 76 -6.11 -12.01 -6.36
C ALA A 76 -7.13 -11.05 -6.95
N PHE A 77 -6.86 -10.44 -8.11
CA PHE A 77 -7.69 -9.37 -8.65
C PHE A 77 -7.83 -9.44 -10.17
N ASP A 78 -9.06 -9.41 -10.66
CA ASP A 78 -9.45 -9.38 -12.07
C ASP A 78 -10.75 -8.58 -12.24
N TYR A 79 -11.34 -8.58 -13.44
CA TYR A 79 -12.62 -7.92 -13.69
C TYR A 79 -13.77 -8.46 -12.81
N ASN A 80 -13.71 -9.70 -12.30
CA ASN A 80 -14.74 -10.24 -11.39
C ASN A 80 -14.70 -9.55 -10.01
N CYS A 81 -13.65 -8.80 -9.74
CA CYS A 81 -13.50 -7.97 -8.56
C CYS A 81 -14.01 -6.53 -8.80
N MET A 82 -14.74 -6.28 -9.89
CA MET A 82 -15.38 -4.99 -10.17
C MET A 82 -16.90 -5.06 -10.05
N THR A 83 -17.49 -3.98 -9.56
CA THR A 83 -18.92 -3.73 -9.70
C THR A 83 -19.16 -2.60 -10.70
N VAL A 84 -20.27 -2.68 -11.43
CA VAL A 84 -20.70 -1.69 -12.42
C VAL A 84 -22.18 -1.35 -12.19
N VAL A 85 -22.55 -0.09 -12.41
CA VAL A 85 -23.95 0.31 -12.54
C VAL A 85 -24.28 0.46 -14.02
N VAL A 86 -25.32 -0.23 -14.47
CA VAL A 86 -25.83 -0.18 -15.83
C VAL A 86 -27.12 0.61 -15.88
N ASP A 87 -27.21 1.56 -16.81
CA ASP A 87 -28.49 2.12 -17.25
C ASP A 87 -29.11 1.18 -18.28
N THR A 88 -30.09 0.40 -17.83
CA THR A 88 -30.75 -0.64 -18.62
C THR A 88 -31.57 -0.06 -19.77
N SER A 89 -32.01 1.21 -19.68
CA SER A 89 -32.72 1.89 -20.76
C SER A 89 -31.82 2.26 -21.94
N LYS A 90 -30.50 2.40 -21.68
CA LYS A 90 -29.48 2.79 -22.67
C LYS A 90 -28.49 1.68 -22.98
N GLY A 91 -28.50 0.58 -22.23
CA GLY A 91 -27.52 -0.51 -22.35
C GLY A 91 -26.09 -0.07 -22.04
N ARG A 92 -25.92 0.93 -21.16
CA ARG A 92 -24.64 1.61 -20.93
C ARG A 92 -24.18 1.53 -19.48
N ILE A 93 -22.90 1.25 -19.25
CA ILE A 93 -22.28 1.36 -17.93
C ILE A 93 -22.04 2.84 -17.59
N VAL A 94 -22.51 3.26 -16.42
CA VAL A 94 -22.49 4.68 -15.99
C VAL A 94 -21.70 4.92 -14.72
N SER A 95 -21.36 3.86 -14.00
CA SER A 95 -20.51 3.91 -12.80
C SER A 95 -19.76 2.60 -12.62
N SER A 96 -18.56 2.66 -12.04
CA SER A 96 -17.78 1.46 -11.70
C SER A 96 -17.01 1.63 -10.38
N CYS A 97 -16.63 0.49 -9.78
CA CYS A 97 -15.76 0.41 -8.61
C CYS A 97 -14.97 -0.90 -8.65
N CYS A 98 -13.64 -0.81 -8.49
CA CYS A 98 -12.76 -1.96 -8.27
C CYS A 98 -12.71 -2.30 -6.78
N SER A 99 -12.75 -3.59 -6.43
CA SER A 99 -12.64 -4.10 -5.06
C SER A 99 -11.44 -5.04 -4.95
N VAL A 100 -10.30 -4.48 -4.55
CA VAL A 100 -9.01 -5.16 -4.56
C VAL A 100 -8.76 -5.83 -3.20
N PRO A 101 -8.64 -7.16 -3.11
CA PRO A 101 -8.14 -7.80 -1.90
C PRO A 101 -6.60 -7.79 -1.88
N GLN A 102 -6.03 -7.64 -0.70
CA GLN A 102 -4.58 -7.69 -0.50
C GLN A 102 -4.23 -8.18 0.90
N ILE A 103 -2.98 -8.60 1.07
CA ILE A 103 -2.45 -8.97 2.38
C ILE A 103 -1.55 -7.85 2.88
N MET A 104 -1.83 -7.37 4.09
CA MET A 104 -0.90 -6.51 4.84
C MET A 104 -0.33 -7.30 6.00
N ILE A 105 0.96 -7.15 6.27
CA ILE A 105 1.61 -7.82 7.41
C ILE A 105 1.74 -6.81 8.54
N TYR A 106 1.24 -7.18 9.72
CA TYR A 106 1.36 -6.42 10.96
C TYR A 106 2.34 -7.13 11.90
N GLY A 107 3.37 -6.43 12.39
CA GLY A 107 4.39 -7.02 13.27
C GLY A 107 5.35 -5.99 13.84
N GLU A 108 6.49 -6.45 14.35
CA GLU A 108 7.59 -5.60 14.81
C GLU A 108 8.77 -5.61 13.83
N GLU A 109 9.59 -4.56 13.81
CA GLU A 109 10.84 -4.58 13.05
C GLU A 109 11.84 -5.58 13.69
N ASN A 110 12.61 -6.32 12.88
CA ASN A 110 13.64 -7.22 13.39
C ASN A 110 15.02 -6.96 12.77
N LYS A 111 15.78 -6.04 13.37
CA LYS A 111 17.12 -5.65 12.91
C LYS A 111 18.18 -6.74 13.10
N ARG A 112 17.94 -7.74 13.96
CA ARG A 112 18.92 -8.77 14.35
C ARG A 112 18.67 -10.13 13.71
N GLU A 113 17.65 -10.26 12.88
CA GLU A 113 17.30 -11.53 12.25
C GLU A 113 18.43 -12.01 11.32
N LYS A 114 19.14 -13.05 11.74
CA LYS A 114 20.09 -13.76 10.88
C LYS A 114 19.27 -14.59 9.90
N ILE A 115 19.11 -14.10 8.69
CA ILE A 115 18.48 -14.85 7.61
C ILE A 115 19.46 -15.93 7.16
N SER A 116 19.43 -17.07 7.84
CA SER A 116 20.18 -18.25 7.47
C SER A 116 19.29 -19.14 6.60
N GLY A 117 19.49 -19.09 5.29
CA GLY A 117 18.80 -19.95 4.35
C GLY A 117 18.79 -19.41 2.92
N SER A 118 18.99 -20.29 1.94
CA SER A 118 18.67 -20.07 0.53
C SER A 118 17.18 -20.28 0.23
N GLY A 119 16.37 -20.52 1.27
CA GLY A 119 14.95 -20.86 1.18
C GLY A 119 14.08 -19.66 0.83
N THR A 120 13.04 -19.97 0.06
CA THR A 120 12.03 -19.06 -0.47
C THR A 120 10.84 -18.85 0.46
N ASP A 121 10.81 -19.60 1.56
CA ASP A 121 9.80 -19.50 2.58
C ASP A 121 10.19 -18.38 3.55
N PHE A 122 9.17 -17.66 4.02
CA PHE A 122 9.28 -16.61 5.03
C PHE A 122 10.27 -17.07 6.13
N PRO A 123 11.35 -16.35 6.43
CA PRO A 123 12.13 -16.66 7.62
C PRO A 123 11.19 -16.42 8.80
N VAL A 124 10.66 -17.51 9.35
CA VAL A 124 9.99 -17.50 10.63
C VAL A 124 11.11 -17.48 11.65
N GLY A 125 11.72 -16.31 11.88
CA GLY A 125 12.51 -16.11 13.07
C GLY A 125 11.59 -16.27 14.28
N ASP A 126 11.86 -17.26 15.12
CA ASP A 126 11.08 -17.61 16.32
C ASP A 126 10.94 -16.45 17.34
N CYS A 127 11.56 -15.30 17.10
CA CYS A 127 11.68 -14.21 18.08
C CYS A 127 10.69 -13.05 17.91
N CYS A 128 10.01 -12.88 16.77
CA CYS A 128 9.16 -11.71 16.54
C CYS A 128 7.87 -12.08 15.78
N PRO A 129 6.67 -11.98 16.40
CA PRO A 129 5.43 -12.36 15.73
C PRO A 129 5.05 -11.37 14.62
N ARG A 130 4.51 -11.93 13.54
CA ARG A 130 3.95 -11.21 12.40
C ARG A 130 2.63 -11.86 12.01
N VAL A 131 1.64 -11.04 11.68
CA VAL A 131 0.30 -11.50 11.36
C VAL A 131 -0.08 -11.01 9.96
N PRO A 132 -0.42 -11.92 9.03
CA PRO A 132 -1.07 -11.55 7.78
C PRO A 132 -2.51 -11.12 8.05
N LEU A 133 -2.83 -9.90 7.64
CA LEU A 133 -4.17 -9.32 7.70
C LEU A 133 -4.74 -9.28 6.28
N ILE A 134 -5.96 -9.80 6.13
CA ILE A 134 -6.73 -9.62 4.91
C ILE A 134 -7.26 -8.18 4.93
N VAL A 135 -6.90 -7.43 3.90
CA VAL A 135 -7.29 -6.03 3.71
C VAL A 135 -7.99 -5.90 2.36
N THR A 136 -9.07 -5.14 2.29
CA THR A 136 -9.72 -4.82 1.01
C THR A 136 -9.60 -3.34 0.69
N ARG A 137 -9.61 -3.04 -0.60
CA ARG A 137 -9.43 -1.69 -1.09
C ARG A 137 -10.42 -1.40 -2.21
N PRO A 138 -11.42 -0.53 -1.99
CA PRO A 138 -12.14 0.04 -3.10
C PRO A 138 -11.21 1.00 -3.86
N GLU A 139 -11.18 0.91 -5.18
CA GLU A 139 -10.31 1.68 -6.06
C GLU A 139 -11.05 2.05 -7.36
N ALA A 140 -10.55 3.07 -8.08
CA ALA A 140 -11.05 3.45 -9.40
C ALA A 140 -12.58 3.67 -9.40
N ILE A 141 -13.08 4.25 -8.31
CA ILE A 141 -14.50 4.57 -8.18
C ILE A 141 -14.78 5.77 -9.07
N GLY A 142 -15.66 5.59 -10.04
CA GLY A 142 -15.98 6.61 -11.02
C GLY A 142 -17.42 6.55 -11.47
N THR A 143 -18.08 7.70 -11.54
CA THR A 143 -19.45 7.86 -12.04
C THR A 143 -19.47 8.96 -13.10
N LEU A 144 -20.12 8.69 -14.24
CA LEU A 144 -20.38 9.69 -15.28
C LEU A 144 -21.08 10.91 -14.68
N GLU A 145 -20.71 12.09 -15.15
CA GLU A 145 -21.15 13.36 -14.56
C GLU A 145 -22.67 13.49 -14.49
N GLU A 146 -23.36 13.11 -15.56
CA GLU A 146 -24.81 13.17 -15.66
C GLU A 146 -25.55 12.12 -14.78
N TYR A 147 -24.83 11.20 -14.13
CA TYR A 147 -25.37 10.21 -13.18
C TYR A 147 -24.94 10.47 -11.72
N ARG A 148 -24.21 11.56 -11.45
CA ARG A 148 -23.79 11.92 -10.09
C ARG A 148 -24.98 12.38 -9.25
N GLY A 149 -24.84 12.30 -7.93
CA GLY A 149 -25.89 12.68 -6.98
C GLY A 149 -27.01 11.64 -6.77
N GLN A 150 -26.95 10.49 -7.46
CA GLN A 150 -27.96 9.44 -7.39
C GLN A 150 -27.60 8.29 -6.44
N GLY A 151 -26.60 8.48 -5.57
CA GLY A 151 -26.20 7.47 -4.57
C GLY A 151 -25.41 6.26 -5.12
N LEU A 152 -24.95 6.29 -6.38
CA LEU A 152 -24.30 5.13 -7.03
C LEU A 152 -23.00 4.70 -6.33
N VAL A 153 -22.21 5.65 -5.83
CA VAL A 153 -21.01 5.35 -5.03
C VAL A 153 -21.36 4.61 -3.74
N ASN A 154 -22.47 4.99 -3.07
CA ASN A 154 -22.92 4.28 -1.87
C ASN A 154 -23.24 2.82 -2.20
N ALA A 155 -23.96 2.57 -3.30
CA ALA A 155 -24.30 1.21 -3.73
C ALA A 155 -23.05 0.36 -4.01
N HIS A 156 -22.03 0.93 -4.65
CA HIS A 156 -20.74 0.25 -4.84
C HIS A 156 -20.04 -0.07 -3.52
N LEU A 157 -19.98 0.89 -2.59
CA LEU A 157 -19.31 0.71 -1.30
C LEU A 157 -20.07 -0.27 -0.40
N ASP A 158 -21.40 -0.31 -0.45
CA ASP A 158 -22.22 -1.29 0.28
C ASP A 158 -21.94 -2.71 -0.21
N ALA A 159 -21.87 -2.91 -1.54
CA ALA A 159 -21.49 -4.19 -2.13
C ALA A 159 -20.04 -4.58 -1.76
N HIS A 160 -19.11 -3.62 -1.77
CA HIS A 160 -17.73 -3.83 -1.33
C HIS A 160 -17.66 -4.23 0.15
N ASN A 161 -18.36 -3.52 1.04
CA ASN A 161 -18.34 -3.75 2.48
C ASN A 161 -18.88 -5.13 2.85
N LYS A 162 -19.98 -5.55 2.19
CA LYS A 162 -20.53 -6.89 2.36
C LYS A 162 -19.53 -7.95 1.93
N TRP A 163 -18.97 -7.82 0.73
CA TRP A 163 -17.96 -8.74 0.21
C TRP A 163 -16.70 -8.79 1.09
N ALA A 164 -16.21 -7.64 1.57
CA ALA A 164 -15.06 -7.55 2.46
C ALA A 164 -15.29 -8.31 3.77
N THR A 165 -16.49 -8.17 4.35
CA THR A 165 -16.89 -8.91 5.55
C THR A 165 -16.91 -10.42 5.30
N GLU A 166 -17.52 -10.86 4.20
CA GLU A 166 -17.56 -12.28 3.80
C GLU A 166 -16.17 -12.85 3.52
N LEU A 167 -15.25 -12.04 2.98
CA LEU A 167 -13.85 -12.41 2.73
C LEU A 167 -13.05 -12.57 4.02
N GLY A 168 -13.55 -12.04 5.14
CA GLY A 168 -12.85 -12.00 6.42
C GLY A 168 -11.83 -10.86 6.51
N ALA A 169 -12.03 -9.77 5.75
CA ALA A 169 -11.18 -8.60 5.82
C ALA A 169 -11.35 -7.90 7.18
N VAL A 170 -10.23 -7.66 7.87
CA VAL A 170 -10.23 -6.99 9.19
C VAL A 170 -10.05 -5.48 9.08
N MET A 171 -9.71 -5.00 7.90
CA MET A 171 -9.42 -3.60 7.61
C MET A 171 -9.70 -3.32 6.14
N GLN A 172 -10.09 -2.08 5.84
CA GLN A 172 -10.19 -1.57 4.48
C GLN A 172 -9.32 -0.33 4.32
N ILE A 173 -8.72 -0.13 3.16
CA ILE A 173 -7.99 1.10 2.83
C ILE A 173 -8.50 1.68 1.51
N ILE A 174 -8.39 2.99 1.31
CA ILE A 174 -8.71 3.66 0.04
C ILE A 174 -7.83 4.90 -0.10
N SER A 175 -7.41 5.20 -1.33
CA SER A 175 -6.80 6.48 -1.68
C SER A 175 -7.75 7.25 -2.59
N GLY A 176 -7.65 8.58 -2.60
CA GLY A 176 -8.44 9.39 -3.52
C GLY A 176 -8.73 10.79 -2.99
N ILE A 177 -9.95 11.25 -3.22
CA ILE A 177 -10.36 12.63 -3.00
C ILE A 177 -10.23 12.99 -1.50
N PRO A 178 -9.40 13.98 -1.15
CA PRO A 178 -9.24 14.38 0.24
C PRO A 178 -10.57 14.75 0.92
N GLY A 179 -10.81 14.21 2.11
CA GLY A 179 -11.99 14.45 2.92
C GLY A 179 -13.27 13.73 2.48
N TYR A 180 -13.33 13.22 1.25
CA TYR A 180 -14.57 12.64 0.69
C TYR A 180 -14.99 11.36 1.42
N TYR A 181 -14.04 10.50 1.81
CA TYR A 181 -14.33 9.16 2.33
C TYR A 181 -14.71 9.11 3.82
N HIS A 182 -14.56 10.21 4.56
CA HIS A 182 -15.03 10.30 5.96
C HIS A 182 -16.52 9.99 6.10
N ARG A 183 -17.33 10.38 5.11
CA ARG A 183 -18.77 10.06 5.08
C ARG A 183 -19.09 8.57 5.01
N PHE A 184 -18.10 7.74 4.69
CA PHE A 184 -18.20 6.28 4.60
C PHE A 184 -17.48 5.58 5.77
N GLY A 185 -17.05 6.35 6.78
CA GLY A 185 -16.35 5.84 7.96
C GLY A 185 -14.88 5.49 7.72
N TYR A 186 -14.25 6.04 6.67
CA TYR A 186 -12.81 5.93 6.48
C TYR A 186 -12.07 7.16 6.98
N GLU A 187 -10.87 6.92 7.50
CA GLU A 187 -10.11 7.92 8.26
C GLU A 187 -8.67 8.04 7.79
N ASN A 188 -8.10 9.24 7.86
CA ASN A 188 -6.73 9.48 7.41
C ASN A 188 -5.74 8.81 8.36
N SER A 189 -5.30 7.58 8.04
CA SER A 189 -4.57 6.78 9.01
C SER A 189 -3.13 6.52 8.63
N LEU A 190 -2.80 6.29 7.37
CA LEU A 190 -1.43 5.94 6.96
C LEU A 190 -0.93 6.98 5.95
N PRO A 191 0.14 7.73 6.23
CA PRO A 191 0.70 8.67 5.28
C PRO A 191 1.09 7.97 3.97
N THR A 192 0.80 8.59 2.84
CA THR A 192 1.26 8.14 1.52
C THR A 192 2.13 9.21 0.88
N GLU A 193 2.82 8.84 -0.20
CA GLU A 193 3.50 9.79 -1.10
C GLU A 193 4.55 10.67 -0.39
N ILE A 194 5.34 10.05 0.50
CA ILE A 194 6.50 10.70 1.09
C ILE A 194 7.63 10.67 0.08
N THR A 195 7.78 11.78 -0.64
CA THR A 195 8.75 11.92 -1.72
C THR A 195 10.03 12.62 -1.25
N HIS A 196 11.17 12.16 -1.77
CA HIS A 196 12.42 12.91 -1.79
C HIS A 196 12.77 13.25 -3.24
N VAL A 197 13.22 14.47 -3.50
CA VAL A 197 13.39 14.97 -4.87
C VAL A 197 14.83 15.37 -5.10
N GLY A 198 15.46 14.80 -6.13
CA GLY A 198 16.74 15.25 -6.63
C GLY A 198 16.61 15.93 -7.99
N TYR A 199 17.68 16.59 -8.43
CA TYR A 199 17.72 17.33 -9.70
C TYR A 199 18.95 16.97 -10.52
N MET A 200 18.95 17.36 -11.80
CA MET A 200 20.06 17.12 -12.72
C MET A 200 21.42 17.63 -12.19
N HIS A 201 21.46 18.81 -11.57
CA HIS A 201 22.72 19.33 -10.99
C HIS A 201 23.29 18.46 -9.86
N ASN A 202 22.44 17.70 -9.17
CA ASN A 202 22.91 16.72 -8.19
C ASN A 202 23.62 15.57 -8.92
N VAL A 203 23.11 15.13 -10.08
CA VAL A 203 23.65 14.02 -10.86
C VAL A 203 25.06 14.33 -11.39
N ASP A 204 25.27 15.51 -11.97
CA ASP A 204 26.55 15.90 -12.58
C ASP A 204 27.71 15.90 -11.59
N SER A 205 27.42 16.17 -10.32
CA SER A 205 28.41 16.20 -9.23
C SER A 205 28.85 14.82 -8.74
N ILE A 206 28.20 13.74 -9.18
CA ILE A 206 28.44 12.39 -8.67
C ILE A 206 29.69 11.77 -9.32
N ALA A 207 30.72 11.59 -8.49
CA ALA A 207 31.78 10.62 -8.74
C ALA A 207 31.30 9.21 -8.35
N ILE A 208 31.57 8.23 -9.22
CA ILE A 208 31.28 6.80 -8.95
C ILE A 208 32.58 6.02 -9.05
N ASP A 209 32.94 5.35 -7.95
CA ASP A 209 34.14 4.51 -7.89
C ASP A 209 33.87 3.05 -8.30
N LYS A 210 32.60 2.62 -8.23
CA LYS A 210 32.16 1.23 -8.51
C LYS A 210 31.07 1.21 -9.56
N GLN A 211 31.23 0.42 -10.61
CA GLN A 211 30.22 0.29 -11.65
C GLN A 211 29.16 -0.75 -11.29
N PHE A 212 27.92 -0.44 -11.67
CA PHE A 212 26.76 -1.30 -11.50
C PHE A 212 25.97 -1.32 -12.80
N ASN A 213 25.37 -2.47 -13.09
CA ASN A 213 24.46 -2.65 -14.21
C ASN A 213 23.01 -2.64 -13.70
N PHE A 214 22.14 -1.92 -14.40
CA PHE A 214 20.70 -1.90 -14.13
C PHE A 214 20.00 -2.62 -15.28
N ARG A 215 19.62 -3.88 -15.05
CA ARG A 215 19.02 -4.73 -16.08
C ARG A 215 17.54 -4.90 -15.83
N LEU A 216 16.71 -4.74 -16.86
CA LEU A 216 15.28 -5.03 -16.75
C LEU A 216 15.07 -6.50 -16.30
N ALA A 217 14.27 -6.68 -15.25
CA ALA A 217 13.96 -7.98 -14.69
C ALA A 217 13.05 -8.77 -15.62
N THR A 218 13.19 -10.09 -15.57
CA THR A 218 12.32 -11.05 -16.27
C THR A 218 11.60 -11.93 -15.25
N THR A 219 10.63 -12.72 -15.68
CA THR A 219 9.92 -13.66 -14.78
C THR A 219 10.86 -14.69 -14.14
N ALA A 220 12.04 -14.94 -14.71
CA ALA A 220 13.09 -15.78 -14.13
C ALA A 220 13.77 -15.13 -12.89
N ASP A 221 13.59 -13.83 -12.68
CA ASP A 221 14.19 -13.08 -11.57
C ASP A 221 13.26 -12.98 -10.33
N VAL A 222 12.01 -13.45 -10.45
CA VAL A 222 10.97 -13.33 -9.40
C VAL A 222 11.44 -13.88 -8.06
N ASP A 223 12.08 -15.04 -8.04
CA ASP A 223 12.51 -15.68 -6.79
C ASP A 223 13.53 -14.84 -6.01
N PHE A 224 14.41 -14.12 -6.72
CA PHE A 224 15.36 -13.20 -6.11
C PHE A 224 14.65 -11.98 -5.52
N ILE A 225 13.70 -11.40 -6.28
CA ILE A 225 12.96 -10.18 -5.92
C ILE A 225 12.01 -10.43 -4.75
N ASP A 226 11.18 -11.48 -4.83
CA ASP A 226 10.24 -11.92 -3.79
C ASP A 226 10.95 -12.09 -2.44
N ARG A 227 12.02 -12.90 -2.42
CA ARG A 227 12.83 -13.13 -1.22
C ARG A 227 13.41 -11.82 -0.69
N LEU A 228 14.02 -11.01 -1.55
CA LEU A 228 14.69 -9.78 -1.11
C LEU A 228 13.69 -8.74 -0.57
N ALA A 229 12.56 -8.54 -1.24
CA ALA A 229 11.51 -7.64 -0.79
C ALA A 229 10.99 -8.00 0.60
N ARG A 230 10.72 -9.29 0.86
CA ARG A 230 10.25 -9.77 2.16
C ARG A 230 11.31 -9.64 3.25
N VAL A 231 12.54 -9.99 2.95
CA VAL A 231 13.69 -9.83 3.86
C VAL A 231 13.87 -8.36 4.28
N ALA A 232 13.82 -7.45 3.31
CA ALA A 232 13.94 -6.03 3.56
C ALA A 232 12.78 -5.48 4.41
N ALA A 233 11.54 -5.90 4.11
CA ALA A 233 10.36 -5.53 4.87
C ALA A 233 10.44 -5.99 6.33
N ILE A 234 10.78 -7.26 6.58
CA ILE A 234 10.92 -7.83 7.93
C ILE A 234 11.93 -7.04 8.79
N LYS A 235 13.04 -6.62 8.20
CA LYS A 235 14.09 -5.88 8.91
C LYS A 235 13.68 -4.49 9.37
N ARG A 236 12.75 -3.83 8.65
CA ARG A 236 12.54 -2.38 8.76
C ARG A 236 11.09 -1.96 9.02
N LEU A 237 10.12 -2.82 8.70
CA LEU A 237 8.71 -2.43 8.66
C LEU A 237 7.91 -3.20 9.71
N SER A 238 7.02 -2.46 10.37
CA SER A 238 6.02 -3.00 11.29
C SER A 238 4.66 -3.18 10.60
N LEU A 239 4.46 -2.49 9.47
CA LEU A 239 3.28 -2.63 8.61
C LEU A 239 3.68 -2.49 7.13
N TRP A 240 3.31 -3.44 6.28
CA TRP A 240 3.53 -3.36 4.83
C TRP A 240 2.54 -4.19 4.02
N THR A 241 2.40 -3.89 2.74
CA THR A 241 1.64 -4.73 1.79
C THR A 241 2.53 -5.85 1.26
N ASP A 242 2.17 -7.12 1.51
CA ASP A 242 2.93 -8.26 0.99
C ASP A 242 2.48 -8.64 -0.43
N ARG A 243 3.44 -9.01 -1.26
CA ARG A 243 3.23 -9.55 -2.61
C ARG A 243 3.85 -10.94 -2.69
N ASP A 244 3.07 -11.89 -3.16
CA ASP A 244 3.57 -13.24 -3.43
C ASP A 244 4.26 -13.34 -4.79
N ARG A 245 4.79 -14.52 -5.09
CA ARG A 245 5.48 -14.81 -6.36
C ARG A 245 4.59 -14.63 -7.58
N ILE A 246 3.30 -14.92 -7.45
CA ILE A 246 2.36 -14.80 -8.57
C ILE A 246 2.11 -13.32 -8.84
N GLY A 247 1.97 -12.50 -7.79
CA GLY A 247 1.91 -11.04 -7.89
C GLY A 247 3.17 -10.44 -8.54
N TRP A 248 4.36 -10.87 -8.12
CA TRP A 248 5.62 -10.45 -8.75
C TRP A 248 5.73 -10.86 -10.22
N LYS A 249 5.30 -12.09 -10.57
CA LYS A 249 5.21 -12.54 -11.97
C LYS A 249 4.26 -11.66 -12.78
N ASN A 250 3.12 -11.25 -12.22
CA ASN A 250 2.20 -10.34 -12.90
C ASN A 250 2.83 -8.95 -13.15
N ILE A 251 3.50 -8.38 -12.13
CA ILE A 251 4.19 -7.08 -12.24
C ILE A 251 5.27 -7.10 -13.32
N ILE A 252 6.17 -8.09 -13.26
CA ILE A 252 7.32 -8.18 -14.14
C ILE A 252 6.91 -8.66 -15.54
N GLY A 253 5.96 -9.57 -15.58
CA GLY A 253 5.59 -10.29 -16.78
C GLY A 253 4.41 -9.71 -17.55
N GLY A 254 3.56 -8.81 -17.04
CA GLY A 254 2.28 -8.61 -17.72
C GLY A 254 1.46 -7.38 -17.35
N ARG A 255 1.92 -6.20 -17.73
CA ARG A 255 1.08 -4.99 -17.76
C ARG A 255 1.19 -4.29 -19.10
N ILE A 256 0.07 -3.75 -19.56
CA ILE A 256 -0.02 -3.01 -20.82
C ILE A 256 0.96 -1.83 -20.75
N GLN A 257 1.75 -1.67 -21.81
CA GLN A 257 2.70 -0.58 -21.91
C GLN A 257 1.98 0.74 -21.69
N GLY A 258 2.51 1.54 -20.76
CA GLY A 258 1.93 2.81 -20.44
C GLY A 258 0.61 2.77 -19.67
N SER A 259 0.29 1.65 -19.03
CA SER A 259 -0.65 1.65 -17.91
C SER A 259 -0.07 2.45 -16.72
N CYS A 260 -0.90 3.21 -15.99
CA CYS A 260 -0.48 3.79 -14.70
C CYS A 260 -0.27 2.73 -13.61
N GLY A 261 -0.69 1.48 -13.85
CA GLY A 261 -0.29 0.32 -13.07
C GLY A 261 1.04 -0.26 -13.51
N ALA A 262 1.66 0.11 -14.63
CA ALA A 262 2.95 -0.49 -15.02
C ALA A 262 4.07 -0.08 -14.05
N ARG A 263 4.90 -1.06 -13.64
CA ARG A 263 5.99 -0.90 -12.66
C ARG A 263 7.25 -1.60 -13.16
N PRO A 264 8.06 -0.98 -14.04
CA PRO A 264 9.31 -1.57 -14.52
C PRO A 264 10.21 -1.93 -13.33
N VAL A 265 10.67 -3.17 -13.28
CA VAL A 265 11.56 -3.66 -12.23
C VAL A 265 12.94 -3.88 -12.84
N PHE A 266 13.97 -3.26 -12.27
CA PHE A 266 15.36 -3.44 -12.70
C PHE A 266 16.14 -4.15 -11.60
N LEU A 267 16.89 -5.17 -11.97
CA LEU A 267 17.91 -5.75 -11.12
C LEU A 267 19.16 -4.89 -11.12
N ILE A 268 19.81 -4.85 -9.97
CA ILE A 268 21.08 -4.19 -9.75
C ILE A 268 22.13 -5.30 -9.70
N GLU A 269 23.06 -5.26 -10.64
CA GLU A 269 24.08 -6.28 -10.82
C GLU A 269 25.48 -5.67 -10.74
N ARG A 270 26.40 -6.43 -10.15
CA ARG A 270 27.84 -6.14 -10.16
C ARG A 270 28.60 -7.43 -10.40
N ASP A 271 29.53 -7.42 -11.35
CA ASP A 271 30.35 -8.60 -11.69
C ASP A 271 29.47 -9.86 -11.94
N SER A 272 28.36 -9.67 -12.68
CA SER A 272 27.31 -10.67 -12.95
C SER A 272 26.54 -11.20 -11.73
N THR A 273 26.79 -10.65 -10.53
CA THR A 273 26.08 -11.00 -9.30
C THR A 273 24.89 -10.07 -9.09
N LYS A 274 23.70 -10.63 -8.83
CA LYS A 274 22.51 -9.86 -8.43
C LYS A 274 22.67 -9.40 -6.99
N ILE A 275 22.71 -8.08 -6.78
CA ILE A 275 22.92 -7.48 -5.45
C ILE A 275 21.73 -6.65 -4.96
N GLY A 276 20.74 -6.40 -5.81
CA GLY A 276 19.55 -5.65 -5.45
C GLY A 276 18.53 -5.53 -6.57
N PHE A 277 17.46 -4.79 -6.33
CA PHE A 277 16.50 -4.39 -7.36
C PHE A 277 15.93 -3.00 -7.08
N VAL A 278 15.38 -2.37 -8.11
CA VAL A 278 14.64 -1.12 -8.04
C VAL A 278 13.34 -1.23 -8.84
N VAL A 279 12.24 -0.74 -8.28
CA VAL A 279 10.94 -0.63 -8.93
C VAL A 279 10.71 0.83 -9.30
N MET A 280 10.43 1.07 -10.58
CA MET A 280 10.22 2.41 -11.13
C MET A 280 8.72 2.66 -11.40
N SER A 281 8.30 3.93 -11.40
CA SER A 281 7.02 4.32 -12.02
C SER A 281 7.13 4.33 -13.54
N ALA A 282 6.08 3.89 -14.24
CA ALA A 282 5.98 4.01 -15.70
C ALA A 282 5.34 5.32 -16.16
N THR A 283 4.70 6.08 -15.27
CA THR A 283 3.83 7.21 -15.64
C THR A 283 4.10 8.50 -14.87
N ASP A 284 4.81 8.44 -13.73
CA ASP A 284 5.01 9.58 -12.82
C ASP A 284 6.47 10.02 -12.76
N ASP A 285 6.93 10.76 -13.78
CA ASP A 285 8.33 11.20 -13.91
C ASP A 285 9.33 10.03 -13.65
N SER A 286 10.62 10.31 -13.49
CA SER A 286 11.56 9.27 -13.05
C SER A 286 11.43 9.05 -11.53
N CYS A 287 10.46 8.22 -11.13
CA CYS A 287 10.16 7.94 -9.73
C CYS A 287 10.58 6.51 -9.32
N VAL A 288 11.32 6.42 -8.22
CA VAL A 288 11.69 5.18 -7.54
C VAL A 288 10.63 4.86 -6.48
N LEU A 289 9.97 3.71 -6.63
CA LEU A 289 8.85 3.27 -5.77
C LEU A 289 9.26 2.19 -4.77
N GLN A 290 10.31 1.44 -5.07
CA GLN A 290 10.92 0.47 -4.15
C GLN A 290 12.39 0.28 -4.52
N PHE A 291 13.28 0.13 -3.55
CA PHE A 291 14.72 -0.02 -3.80
C PHE A 291 15.35 -0.90 -2.74
N GLU A 292 15.80 -2.11 -3.08
CA GLU A 292 16.33 -3.05 -2.08
C GLU A 292 17.70 -3.59 -2.46
N LEU A 293 18.57 -3.70 -1.46
CA LEU A 293 19.88 -4.36 -1.57
C LEU A 293 19.90 -5.63 -0.73
N ASP A 294 20.56 -6.65 -1.26
CA ASP A 294 20.79 -7.92 -0.59
C ASP A 294 21.90 -7.79 0.46
N GLU A 295 21.67 -6.99 1.50
CA GLU A 295 22.67 -6.59 2.48
C GLU A 295 23.59 -7.72 2.99
N PRO A 296 23.09 -8.91 3.37
CA PRO A 296 23.94 -9.98 3.89
C PRO A 296 24.97 -10.47 2.86
N ARG A 297 24.61 -10.45 1.57
CA ARG A 297 25.49 -10.87 0.48
C ARG A 297 26.23 -9.68 -0.13
N ASN A 298 25.70 -8.47 0.02
CA ASN A 298 26.20 -7.22 -0.56
C ASN A 298 27.39 -6.62 0.21
N THR A 299 27.67 -7.01 1.45
CA THR A 299 28.80 -6.46 2.24
C THR A 299 30.15 -6.53 1.55
N ASN A 300 30.35 -7.49 0.63
CA ASN A 300 31.56 -7.62 -0.17
C ASN A 300 31.50 -6.92 -1.53
N TYR A 301 30.33 -6.41 -1.95
CA TYR A 301 30.11 -5.83 -3.27
C TYR A 301 29.91 -4.32 -3.21
N ALA A 302 29.07 -3.78 -2.33
CA ALA A 302 28.79 -2.34 -2.31
C ALA A 302 28.12 -1.87 -1.01
N SER A 303 28.36 -0.60 -0.65
CA SER A 303 27.58 0.09 0.38
C SER A 303 26.28 0.65 -0.19
N TRP A 304 25.33 0.99 0.69
CA TRP A 304 24.14 1.76 0.29
C TRP A 304 24.52 3.08 -0.40
N THR A 305 25.61 3.74 0.03
CA THR A 305 26.10 4.97 -0.61
C THR A 305 26.53 4.70 -2.05
N ASP A 306 27.35 3.67 -2.27
CA ASP A 306 27.84 3.30 -3.61
C ASP A 306 26.68 3.09 -4.59
N VAL A 307 25.70 2.25 -4.20
CA VAL A 307 24.59 1.89 -5.09
C VAL A 307 23.59 3.02 -5.24
N THR A 308 23.34 3.83 -4.20
CA THR A 308 22.42 4.97 -4.30
C THR A 308 22.96 6.02 -5.25
N LEU A 309 24.26 6.34 -5.18
CA LEU A 309 24.91 7.27 -6.11
C LEU A 309 24.88 6.72 -7.55
N ALA A 310 25.10 5.42 -7.73
CA ALA A 310 25.00 4.76 -9.03
C ALA A 310 23.57 4.80 -9.59
N LEU A 311 22.56 4.56 -8.76
CA LEU A 311 21.15 4.66 -9.14
C LEU A 311 20.84 6.09 -9.60
N ILE A 312 21.18 7.10 -8.81
CA ILE A 312 20.94 8.51 -9.16
C ILE A 312 21.59 8.87 -10.51
N LYS A 313 22.81 8.39 -10.76
CA LYS A 313 23.52 8.61 -12.02
C LYS A 313 22.92 7.85 -13.22
N TRP A 314 22.22 6.74 -12.96
CA TRP A 314 21.52 5.96 -13.99
C TRP A 314 20.12 6.50 -14.32
N LEU A 315 19.46 7.23 -13.41
CA LEU A 315 18.09 7.74 -13.63
C LEU A 315 17.90 8.60 -14.89
N PRO A 316 18.87 9.41 -15.35
CA PRO A 316 18.78 10.09 -16.65
C PRO A 316 18.65 9.11 -17.83
N THR A 317 19.43 8.01 -17.82
CA THR A 317 19.32 6.95 -18.84
C THR A 317 17.95 6.31 -18.80
N PHE A 318 17.46 5.94 -17.61
CA PHE A 318 16.09 5.43 -17.44
C PHE A 318 15.04 6.39 -18.00
N HIS A 319 15.19 7.69 -17.70
CA HIS A 319 14.26 8.71 -18.16
C HIS A 319 14.17 8.75 -19.70
N LEU A 320 15.33 8.80 -20.35
CA LEU A 320 15.43 8.92 -21.81
C LEU A 320 14.99 7.65 -22.54
N GLU A 321 15.40 6.48 -22.05
CA GLU A 321 15.23 5.21 -22.76
C GLU A 321 13.91 4.51 -22.45
N HIS A 322 13.33 4.71 -21.25
CA HIS A 322 12.13 4.00 -20.82
C HIS A 322 10.93 4.93 -20.63
N PHE A 323 11.10 6.06 -19.95
CA PHE A 323 9.97 6.93 -19.61
C PHE A 323 9.52 7.82 -20.78
N LEU A 324 10.43 8.53 -21.44
CA LEU A 324 10.07 9.45 -22.52
C LEU A 324 9.34 8.80 -23.70
N PRO A 325 9.70 7.59 -24.18
CA PRO A 325 8.95 6.93 -25.24
C PRO A 325 7.48 6.69 -24.86
N ILE A 326 7.24 6.27 -23.61
CA ILE A 326 5.90 6.05 -23.07
C ILE A 326 5.14 7.38 -22.96
N LEU A 327 5.78 8.42 -22.42
CA LEU A 327 5.17 9.75 -22.30
C LEU A 327 4.77 10.33 -23.66
N LYS A 328 5.63 10.16 -24.68
CA LYS A 328 5.37 10.62 -26.05
C LYS A 328 4.10 10.01 -26.63
N GLU A 329 3.88 8.72 -26.39
CA GLU A 329 2.69 8.00 -26.85
C GLU A 329 1.42 8.44 -26.09
N GLN A 330 1.53 8.56 -24.77
CA GLN A 330 0.36 8.78 -23.89
C GLN A 330 -0.10 10.23 -23.81
N ASN A 331 0.86 11.16 -23.79
CA ASN A 331 0.58 12.57 -23.63
C ASN A 331 1.54 13.39 -24.51
N PRO A 332 1.32 13.37 -25.85
CA PRO A 332 2.16 14.11 -26.80
C PRO A 332 2.27 15.59 -26.45
N GLN A 333 1.24 16.20 -25.87
CA GLN A 333 1.25 17.60 -25.45
C GLN A 333 2.20 17.84 -24.26
N LYS A 334 2.13 17.00 -23.22
CA LYS A 334 3.09 17.03 -22.10
C LYS A 334 4.50 16.75 -22.60
N TYR A 335 4.66 15.73 -23.45
CA TYR A 335 5.94 15.43 -24.09
C TYR A 335 6.50 16.63 -24.84
N GLU A 336 5.74 17.26 -25.74
CA GLU A 336 6.21 18.42 -26.52
C GLU A 336 6.45 19.68 -25.65
N ARG A 337 5.68 19.88 -24.58
CA ARG A 337 5.93 20.94 -23.60
C ARG A 337 7.24 20.70 -22.86
N ASP A 338 7.44 19.49 -22.36
CA ASP A 338 8.61 19.10 -21.57
C ASP A 338 9.86 18.95 -22.48
N ARG A 339 9.68 18.84 -23.80
CA ARG A 339 10.72 18.77 -24.86
C ARG A 339 11.32 20.13 -25.25
N LYS A 340 10.77 21.28 -24.83
CA LYS A 340 11.20 22.61 -25.33
C LYS A 340 12.63 23.04 -24.93
N ASP A 341 13.32 22.29 -24.07
CA ASP A 341 14.72 22.53 -23.73
C ASP A 341 15.67 21.53 -24.44
N ARG A 342 16.04 21.89 -25.67
CA ARG A 342 17.22 21.50 -26.49
C ARG A 342 17.43 20.00 -26.85
N ALA A 343 17.12 19.69 -28.12
CA ALA A 343 17.95 19.03 -29.15
C ALA A 343 19.08 18.01 -28.83
N SER A 344 19.15 17.40 -27.64
CA SER A 344 20.24 16.49 -27.28
C SER A 344 19.72 15.25 -26.57
N THR A 345 20.50 14.18 -26.64
CA THR A 345 20.42 12.95 -25.85
C THR A 345 20.62 13.17 -24.33
N LEU A 346 20.25 14.35 -23.81
CA LEU A 346 20.52 14.82 -22.46
C LEU A 346 19.22 15.30 -21.81
N VAL A 347 19.12 15.11 -20.51
CA VAL A 347 17.99 15.57 -19.71
C VAL A 347 18.21 17.03 -19.31
N SER A 348 17.14 17.84 -19.25
CA SER A 348 17.27 19.29 -19.00
C SER A 348 17.84 19.60 -17.61
N ASN A 349 18.50 20.76 -17.45
CA ASN A 349 19.06 21.17 -16.15
C ASN A 349 18.01 21.35 -15.04
N GLY A 350 16.75 21.61 -15.43
CA GLY A 350 15.61 21.73 -14.52
C GLY A 350 14.92 20.40 -14.21
N TRP A 351 15.39 19.29 -14.80
CA TRP A 351 14.81 17.98 -14.58
C TRP A 351 14.99 17.53 -13.13
N SER A 352 13.96 16.84 -12.63
CA SER A 352 13.92 16.27 -11.31
C SER A 352 13.49 14.81 -11.35
N PHE A 353 13.97 14.05 -10.37
CA PHE A 353 13.58 12.67 -10.13
C PHE A 353 13.10 12.52 -8.68
N LYS A 354 12.35 11.45 -8.41
CA LYS A 354 11.63 11.24 -7.15
C LYS A 354 11.99 9.90 -6.52
N PHE A 355 12.06 9.88 -5.20
CA PHE A 355 12.18 8.68 -4.38
C PHE A 355 10.98 8.65 -3.44
N GLU A 356 10.00 7.80 -3.73
CA GLU A 356 8.81 7.57 -2.90
C GLU A 356 9.02 6.33 -2.03
N LEU A 357 9.97 6.44 -1.12
CA LEU A 357 10.45 5.33 -0.29
C LEU A 357 10.09 5.49 1.19
N GLY A 358 9.26 6.48 1.54
CA GLY A 358 8.88 6.75 2.91
C GLY A 358 9.89 7.59 3.69
N TYR A 359 9.89 7.48 5.02
CA TYR A 359 10.73 8.31 5.90
C TYR A 359 12.08 7.69 6.26
N SER A 360 12.18 6.37 6.30
CA SER A 360 13.26 5.66 7.00
C SER A 360 14.17 4.83 6.09
N HIS A 361 13.92 4.87 4.78
CA HIS A 361 14.64 4.04 3.82
C HIS A 361 16.17 4.27 3.87
N PRO A 362 17.01 3.21 3.95
CA PRO A 362 18.46 3.35 4.12
C PRO A 362 19.16 4.22 3.07
N CYS A 363 18.67 4.23 1.82
CA CYS A 363 19.26 5.07 0.78
C CYS A 363 19.17 6.58 1.09
N LEU A 364 18.19 7.00 1.89
CA LEU A 364 17.94 8.42 2.21
C LEU A 364 18.99 8.96 3.20
N SER A 365 19.53 8.11 4.06
CA SER A 365 20.65 8.46 4.95
C SER A 365 22.02 8.17 4.32
N ALA A 366 22.06 7.37 3.24
CA ALA A 366 23.29 7.00 2.55
C ALA A 366 23.88 8.10 1.67
N VAL A 367 23.10 9.13 1.33
CA VAL A 367 23.53 10.33 0.58
C VAL A 367 23.19 11.59 1.37
N GLY A 368 23.92 12.67 1.13
CA GLY A 368 23.67 13.94 1.82
C GLY A 368 22.26 14.49 1.53
N GLN A 369 21.63 15.12 2.53
CA GLN A 369 20.28 15.72 2.38
C GLN A 369 20.20 16.76 1.25
N SER A 370 21.31 17.36 0.83
CA SER A 370 21.37 18.26 -0.33
C SER A 370 21.15 17.56 -1.67
N MET A 371 21.39 16.23 -1.76
CA MET A 371 21.21 15.42 -2.97
C MET A 371 19.78 14.94 -3.14
N LEU A 372 19.14 14.58 -2.03
CA LEU A 372 17.75 14.12 -1.95
C LEU A 372 17.03 14.92 -0.87
N PRO A 373 16.86 16.25 -1.03
CA PRO A 373 16.11 17.02 -0.07
C PRO A 373 14.70 16.44 0.05
N LYS A 374 14.27 16.30 1.31
CA LYS A 374 12.89 15.95 1.62
C LYS A 374 11.99 17.07 1.12
N LYS A 375 11.46 16.89 -0.08
CA LYS A 375 10.33 17.64 -0.56
C LYS A 375 9.12 16.83 -0.23
N SER A 376 8.53 17.08 0.92
CA SER A 376 7.14 16.70 1.06
C SER A 376 6.38 17.38 -0.09
N TYR A 377 5.79 16.63 -1.00
CA TYR A 377 4.55 17.04 -1.65
C TYR A 377 3.41 17.08 -0.59
N GLN A 378 3.71 17.57 0.63
CA GLN A 378 2.83 18.55 1.22
C GLN A 378 2.79 19.68 0.20
N ASN A 379 1.81 19.61 -0.70
CA ASN A 379 1.20 20.85 -1.10
C ASN A 379 1.03 21.64 0.20
N LYS A 380 1.39 22.92 0.27
CA LYS A 380 1.20 23.71 1.51
C LYS A 380 -0.26 23.64 2.03
N THR A 381 -1.17 23.07 1.22
CA THR A 381 -2.60 22.89 1.40
C THR A 381 -3.09 21.46 1.68
N TRP A 382 -2.35 20.36 1.44
CA TRP A 382 -2.84 18.99 1.70
C TRP A 382 -1.74 17.90 1.87
N LYS A 383 -2.07 16.81 2.56
CA LYS A 383 -1.24 15.61 2.76
C LYS A 383 -1.96 14.38 2.22
N ALA A 384 -1.25 13.50 1.51
CA ALA A 384 -1.79 12.24 1.02
C ALA A 384 -1.80 11.18 2.13
N PHE A 385 -2.90 10.45 2.23
CA PHE A 385 -3.06 9.33 3.17
C PHE A 385 -3.84 8.20 2.50
N TRP A 386 -3.58 6.97 2.96
CA TRP A 386 -4.59 5.93 2.92
C TRP A 386 -5.67 6.25 3.95
N TYR A 387 -6.87 6.45 3.44
CA TYR A 387 -8.10 6.46 4.21
C TYR A 387 -8.37 5.02 4.66
N THR A 388 -8.52 4.78 5.95
CA THR A 388 -8.61 3.44 6.52
C THR A 388 -9.89 3.28 7.33
N ARG A 389 -10.51 2.11 7.23
CA ARG A 389 -11.74 1.75 7.94
C ARG A 389 -11.54 0.41 8.65
N ILE A 390 -11.73 0.40 9.96
CA ILE A 390 -11.79 -0.81 10.79
C ILE A 390 -13.20 -0.87 11.35
N GLU A 391 -14.03 -1.76 10.81
CA GLU A 391 -15.44 -1.85 11.19
C GLU A 391 -15.64 -2.59 12.53
N ASP A 392 -14.86 -3.65 12.75
CA ASP A 392 -14.86 -4.41 14.01
C ASP A 392 -13.48 -4.29 14.68
N CYS A 393 -13.37 -3.30 15.58
CA CYS A 393 -12.15 -3.07 16.36
C CYS A 393 -11.78 -4.29 17.22
N THR A 394 -12.77 -5.06 17.70
CA THR A 394 -12.51 -6.25 18.52
C THR A 394 -11.89 -7.36 17.66
N ALA A 395 -12.44 -7.61 16.48
CA ALA A 395 -11.89 -8.58 15.52
C ALA A 395 -10.48 -8.19 15.06
N PHE A 396 -10.24 -6.91 14.74
CA PHE A 396 -8.91 -6.42 14.39
C PHE A 396 -7.90 -6.65 15.51
N LEU A 397 -8.21 -6.25 16.74
CA LEU A 397 -7.33 -6.42 17.90
C LEU A 397 -7.08 -7.90 18.22
N ARG A 398 -8.08 -8.77 18.04
CA ARG A 398 -7.91 -10.24 18.14
C ARG A 398 -6.95 -10.77 17.08
N ALA A 399 -7.03 -10.28 15.85
CA ALA A 399 -6.13 -10.70 14.77
C ALA A 399 -4.67 -10.37 15.11
N ILE A 400 -4.39 -9.17 15.63
CA ILE A 400 -3.02 -8.74 15.98
C ILE A 400 -2.58 -9.13 17.41
N LYS A 401 -3.42 -9.84 18.18
CA LYS A 401 -3.14 -10.28 19.56
C LYS A 401 -1.74 -10.91 19.75
N PRO A 402 -1.21 -11.75 18.82
CA PRO A 402 0.15 -12.27 18.96
C PRO A 402 1.22 -11.19 19.07
N VAL A 403 1.10 -10.11 18.29
CA VAL A 403 2.02 -8.96 18.31
C VAL A 403 1.88 -8.17 19.59
N LEU A 404 0.64 -7.94 20.03
CA LEU A 404 0.35 -7.24 21.28
C LEU A 404 0.92 -7.98 22.50
N ASN A 405 0.81 -9.31 22.54
CA ASN A 405 1.40 -10.14 23.59
C ASN A 405 2.93 -10.04 23.62
N TYR A 406 3.57 -10.03 22.45
CA TYR A 406 5.01 -9.88 22.37
C TYR A 406 5.49 -8.50 22.84
N ARG A 407 4.78 -7.43 22.46
CA ARG A 407 5.06 -6.06 22.93
C ARG A 407 5.00 -5.97 24.46
N LEU A 408 3.95 -6.52 25.07
CA LEU A 408 3.82 -6.56 26.53
C LEU A 408 4.98 -7.33 27.20
N GLN A 409 5.28 -8.54 26.71
CA GLN A 409 6.36 -9.39 27.24
C GLN A 409 7.75 -8.81 27.04
N SER A 410 7.93 -7.91 26.07
CA SER A 410 9.21 -7.26 25.76
C SER A 410 9.33 -5.87 26.40
N SER A 411 8.44 -5.54 27.34
CA SER A 411 8.35 -4.23 27.98
C SER A 411 8.45 -4.33 29.50
N THR A 412 8.43 -3.18 30.19
CA THR A 412 8.31 -3.10 31.66
C THR A 412 6.98 -3.66 32.19
N PHE A 413 6.02 -3.99 31.32
CA PHE A 413 4.71 -4.55 31.67
C PHE A 413 4.64 -6.08 31.52
N GLU A 414 5.77 -6.78 31.42
CA GLU A 414 5.85 -8.23 31.19
C GLU A 414 5.12 -9.11 32.23
N ALA A 415 4.83 -8.59 33.42
CA ALA A 415 4.11 -9.29 34.49
C ALA A 415 2.78 -8.61 34.88
N ILE A 416 2.32 -7.60 34.13
CA ILE A 416 1.15 -6.82 34.52
C ILE A 416 -0.15 -7.65 34.45
N THR A 417 -1.07 -7.40 35.39
CA THR A 417 -2.46 -7.89 35.30
C THR A 417 -3.39 -6.70 35.34
N ARG A 418 -4.17 -6.51 34.28
CA ARG A 418 -5.00 -5.32 34.12
C ARG A 418 -6.10 -5.48 33.07
N LYS A 419 -7.21 -4.79 33.28
CA LYS A 419 -8.27 -4.59 32.30
C LYS A 419 -8.19 -3.20 31.70
N LEU A 420 -8.13 -3.11 30.38
CA LEU A 420 -8.16 -1.85 29.63
C LEU A 420 -9.48 -1.75 28.90
N TYR A 421 -10.25 -0.70 29.17
CA TYR A 421 -11.51 -0.43 28.50
C TYR A 421 -11.29 0.70 27.49
N ILE A 422 -11.40 0.41 26.20
CA ILE A 422 -11.27 1.38 25.12
C ILE A 422 -12.68 1.73 24.62
N THR A 423 -12.98 3.02 24.53
CA THR A 423 -14.28 3.52 24.07
C THR A 423 -14.11 4.64 23.05
N SER A 424 -15.01 4.72 22.08
CA SER A 424 -15.12 5.86 21.17
C SER A 424 -16.10 6.95 21.66
N GLY A 425 -16.72 6.72 22.81
CA GLY A 425 -17.57 7.70 23.48
C GLY A 425 -18.36 7.05 24.61
N PHE A 426 -18.63 7.79 25.68
CA PHE A 426 -19.27 7.27 26.90
C PHE A 426 -20.66 6.64 26.71
N HIS A 427 -21.33 6.92 25.58
CA HIS A 427 -22.62 6.31 25.22
C HIS A 427 -22.50 5.21 24.15
N SER A 428 -21.28 4.88 23.73
CA SER A 428 -21.03 3.78 22.80
C SER A 428 -21.44 2.46 23.43
N LYS A 429 -22.15 1.64 22.65
CA LYS A 429 -22.54 0.27 23.02
C LYS A 429 -21.55 -0.78 22.54
N LYS A 430 -20.47 -0.37 21.88
CA LYS A 430 -19.44 -1.24 21.30
C LYS A 430 -18.06 -0.84 21.83
N ASN A 431 -17.84 -0.99 23.14
CA ASN A 431 -16.54 -0.73 23.76
C ASN A 431 -15.67 -1.99 23.69
N VAL A 432 -14.36 -1.82 23.71
CA VAL A 432 -13.41 -2.94 23.71
C VAL A 432 -12.83 -3.12 25.10
N LEU A 433 -12.86 -4.33 25.63
CA LEU A 433 -12.10 -4.76 26.79
C LEU A 433 -10.88 -5.56 26.33
N ILE A 434 -9.68 -5.17 26.77
CA ILE A 434 -8.47 -5.99 26.69
C ILE A 434 -8.16 -6.47 28.12
N ASP A 435 -8.31 -7.77 28.37
CA ASP A 435 -8.03 -8.40 29.67
C ASP A 435 -6.61 -8.99 29.65
N ILE A 436 -5.69 -8.39 30.42
CA ILE A 436 -4.28 -8.75 30.52
C ILE A 436 -4.05 -9.48 31.85
N VAL A 437 -3.41 -10.65 31.80
CA VAL A 437 -3.01 -11.44 32.96
C VAL A 437 -1.53 -11.83 32.80
N ASN A 438 -0.70 -11.42 33.75
CA ASN A 438 0.75 -11.67 33.77
C ASN A 438 1.45 -11.36 32.43
N GLY A 439 1.26 -10.13 31.93
CA GLY A 439 1.82 -9.63 30.67
C GLY A 439 1.28 -10.29 29.40
N LYS A 440 0.20 -11.07 29.49
CA LYS A 440 -0.45 -11.70 28.34
C LYS A 440 -1.91 -11.33 28.27
N ILE A 441 -2.37 -10.96 27.08
CA ILE A 441 -3.78 -10.78 26.78
C ILE A 441 -4.47 -12.14 26.88
N LYS A 442 -5.31 -12.29 27.90
CA LYS A 442 -6.21 -13.42 28.08
C LYS A 442 -7.33 -13.35 27.07
N ASP A 443 -8.05 -12.23 27.03
CA ASP A 443 -9.20 -12.02 26.15
C ASP A 443 -9.26 -10.59 25.61
N ILE A 444 -9.90 -10.47 24.45
CA ILE A 444 -10.30 -9.19 23.85
C ILE A 444 -11.77 -9.33 23.51
N SER A 445 -12.64 -8.51 24.08
CA SER A 445 -14.09 -8.67 23.96
C SER A 445 -14.82 -7.34 23.79
N THR A 446 -15.97 -7.37 23.13
CA THR A 446 -16.88 -6.23 23.12
C THR A 446 -17.68 -6.19 24.43
N VAL A 447 -17.75 -5.02 25.06
CA VAL A 447 -18.48 -4.80 26.32
C VAL A 447 -19.34 -3.53 26.24
N THR A 448 -20.42 -3.48 27.02
CA THR A 448 -21.21 -2.25 27.22
C THR A 448 -20.70 -1.46 28.41
N ASP A 449 -20.38 -2.16 29.50
CA ASP A 449 -19.99 -1.55 30.75
C ASP A 449 -18.49 -1.25 30.75
N ILE A 450 -18.14 -0.02 31.12
CA ILE A 450 -16.75 0.46 31.12
C ILE A 450 -16.39 1.01 32.50
N GLN A 451 -15.13 0.82 32.87
CA GLN A 451 -14.56 1.36 34.11
C GLN A 451 -13.24 2.05 33.77
N ASN A 452 -13.07 3.30 34.22
CA ASN A 452 -11.88 4.12 33.95
C ASN A 452 -11.41 4.04 32.48
N PRO A 453 -12.29 4.41 31.53
CA PRO A 453 -12.04 4.14 30.12
C PRO A 453 -10.88 4.97 29.57
N ILE A 454 -10.24 4.39 28.57
CA ILE A 454 -9.38 5.05 27.62
C ILE A 454 -10.29 5.50 26.47
N SER A 455 -10.49 6.80 26.33
CA SER A 455 -11.32 7.36 25.27
C SER A 455 -10.47 7.62 24.03
N ILE A 456 -10.84 7.00 22.91
CA ILE A 456 -10.23 7.18 21.60
C ILE A 456 -11.36 7.32 20.59
N GLN A 457 -11.58 8.53 20.05
CA GLN A 457 -12.55 8.73 18.98
C GLN A 457 -12.27 7.80 17.78
N ASN A 458 -13.32 7.38 17.08
CA ASN A 458 -13.22 6.37 16.01
C ASN A 458 -12.17 6.76 14.95
N GLU A 459 -12.07 8.06 14.67
CA GLU A 459 -11.18 8.68 13.70
C GLU A 459 -9.70 8.54 14.08
N LEU A 460 -9.41 8.49 15.37
CA LEU A 460 -8.06 8.41 15.92
C LEU A 460 -7.67 6.97 16.26
N PHE A 461 -8.65 6.07 16.42
CA PHE A 461 -8.40 4.65 16.69
C PHE A 461 -7.47 4.04 15.62
N THR A 462 -7.79 4.25 14.35
CA THR A 462 -7.00 3.73 13.22
C THR A 462 -5.58 4.32 13.18
N GLN A 463 -5.42 5.61 13.48
CA GLN A 463 -4.09 6.26 13.53
C GLN A 463 -3.20 5.68 14.63
N ILE A 464 -3.80 5.35 15.79
CA ILE A 464 -3.09 4.79 16.93
C ILE A 464 -2.74 3.32 16.69
N VAL A 465 -3.73 2.46 16.36
CA VAL A 465 -3.47 1.02 16.23
C VAL A 465 -2.59 0.67 15.03
N LEU A 466 -2.53 1.54 14.02
CA LEU A 466 -1.65 1.43 12.87
C LEU A 466 -0.34 2.24 13.03
N GLY A 467 -0.09 2.79 14.23
CA GLY A 467 1.20 3.34 14.64
C GLY A 467 1.61 4.60 13.89
N THR A 468 0.67 5.33 13.30
CA THR A 468 0.95 6.64 12.68
C THR A 468 1.14 7.71 13.74
N LYS A 469 0.39 7.61 14.84
CA LYS A 469 0.58 8.41 16.06
C LYS A 469 0.63 7.48 17.26
N SER A 470 1.42 7.84 18.25
CA SER A 470 1.27 7.26 19.58
C SER A 470 0.02 7.83 20.28
N PHE A 471 -0.48 7.15 21.29
CA PHE A 471 -1.55 7.66 22.14
C PHE A 471 -1.10 8.94 22.84
N SER A 472 0.11 8.95 23.44
CA SER A 472 0.63 10.13 24.14
C SER A 472 0.78 11.36 23.25
N GLU A 473 1.25 11.22 22.00
CA GLU A 473 1.28 12.35 21.05
C GLU A 473 -0.12 12.85 20.72
N THR A 474 -1.09 11.94 20.63
CA THR A 474 -2.47 12.31 20.29
C THR A 474 -3.13 13.09 21.43
N VAL A 475 -2.86 12.74 22.69
CA VAL A 475 -3.32 13.50 23.88
C VAL A 475 -2.76 14.92 23.89
N GLN A 476 -1.49 15.11 23.52
CA GLN A 476 -0.86 16.44 23.46
C GLN A 476 -1.40 17.29 22.30
N ASP A 477 -1.69 16.65 21.16
CA ASP A 477 -2.18 17.33 19.95
C ASP A 477 -3.66 17.70 20.01
N ARG A 478 -4.50 16.89 20.67
CA ARG A 478 -5.98 16.99 20.66
C ARG A 478 -6.59 16.53 21.98
N GLY A 479 -7.60 17.26 22.47
CA GLY A 479 -8.37 16.87 23.66
C GLY A 479 -9.34 15.69 23.45
N ASP A 480 -9.40 15.13 22.24
CA ASP A 480 -10.34 14.08 21.82
C ASP A 480 -9.88 12.66 22.21
N VAL A 481 -8.70 12.55 22.81
CA VAL A 481 -8.14 11.31 23.36
C VAL A 481 -7.69 11.56 24.79
N PHE A 482 -8.12 10.71 25.72
CA PHE A 482 -7.66 10.80 27.10
C PHE A 482 -7.76 9.46 27.83
N SER A 483 -6.99 9.35 28.91
CA SER A 483 -7.10 8.30 29.90
C SER A 483 -7.02 8.96 31.27
N LEU A 484 -7.90 8.58 32.19
CA LEU A 484 -7.83 9.03 33.60
C LEU A 484 -6.72 8.31 34.39
N SER A 485 -6.04 7.34 33.75
CA SER A 485 -4.95 6.59 34.35
C SER A 485 -3.71 6.70 33.47
N GLU A 486 -2.66 7.36 33.95
CA GLU A 486 -1.38 7.55 33.24
C GLU A 486 -0.78 6.20 32.84
N ILE A 487 -0.75 5.26 33.79
CA ILE A 487 -0.27 3.91 33.54
C ILE A 487 -1.11 3.15 32.48
N ASN A 488 -2.40 3.46 32.28
CA ASN A 488 -3.16 2.90 31.15
C ASN A 488 -2.70 3.49 29.82
N ALA A 489 -2.38 4.79 29.79
CA ALA A 489 -1.86 5.46 28.59
C ALA A 489 -0.51 4.85 28.18
N GLU A 490 0.40 4.65 29.14
CA GLU A 490 1.71 4.02 28.91
C GLU A 490 1.56 2.60 28.35
N ILE A 491 0.60 1.80 28.86
CA ILE A 491 0.35 0.46 28.32
C ILE A 491 -0.18 0.53 26.88
N ILE A 492 -1.04 1.51 26.55
CA ILE A 492 -1.54 1.71 25.18
C ILE A 492 -0.39 2.05 24.24
N ASP A 493 0.55 2.90 24.64
CA ASP A 493 1.73 3.22 23.82
C ASP A 493 2.66 2.01 23.63
N VAL A 494 2.79 1.14 24.63
CA VAL A 494 3.49 -0.15 24.47
C VAL A 494 2.74 -1.07 23.50
N LEU A 495 1.41 -1.13 23.57
CA LEU A 495 0.60 -1.96 22.69
C LEU A 495 0.59 -1.45 21.25
N PHE A 496 0.64 -0.14 21.04
CA PHE A 496 0.53 0.52 19.74
C PHE A 496 1.60 1.61 19.58
N PRO A 497 2.89 1.22 19.50
CA PRO A 497 3.95 2.19 19.31
C PRO A 497 3.85 2.83 17.93
N LYS A 498 4.60 3.92 17.73
CA LYS A 498 4.84 4.41 16.38
C LYS A 498 5.50 3.33 15.52
N MET A 499 4.97 3.15 14.32
CA MET A 499 5.36 2.08 13.40
C MET A 499 5.94 2.66 12.11
N VAL A 500 6.95 1.97 11.58
CA VAL A 500 7.45 2.24 10.24
C VAL A 500 6.56 1.51 9.22
N ASN A 501 5.94 2.28 8.33
CA ASN A 501 4.92 1.82 7.38
C ASN A 501 5.20 2.28 5.93
N ASP A 502 6.48 2.46 5.60
CA ASP A 502 6.98 3.04 4.35
C ASP A 502 6.67 2.22 3.07
N GLN A 503 6.17 0.99 3.18
CA GLN A 503 5.77 0.12 2.05
C GLN A 503 4.31 -0.34 2.17
N VAL A 504 3.42 0.56 2.60
CA VAL A 504 1.99 0.37 2.40
C VAL A 504 1.58 0.97 1.07
N HIS A 505 1.32 0.10 0.11
CA HIS A 505 0.86 0.48 -1.23
C HIS A 505 -0.36 -0.37 -1.64
N GLY A 506 -1.08 0.10 -2.66
CA GLY A 506 -2.10 -0.72 -3.33
C GLY A 506 -1.44 -1.84 -4.13
N MET A 507 -2.13 -2.97 -4.30
CA MET A 507 -1.75 -3.97 -5.30
C MET A 507 -2.27 -3.55 -6.67
N ASP A 508 -1.64 -2.53 -7.26
CA ASP A 508 -1.90 -2.06 -8.63
C ASP A 508 -0.77 -2.50 -9.55
#